data_AF-A0A6S7F812-F1
#
_entry.id   AF-A0A6S7F812-F1
#
_cell.length_a   1.000
_cell.length_b   1.000
_cell.length_c   1.000
_cell.angle_alpha   90.00
_cell.angle_beta   90.00
_cell.angle_gamma   90.00
#
_symmetry.space_group_name_H-M   'P 1'
#
loop_
_entity.id
_entity.type
_entity.pdbx_description
1 polymer ?
#
loop_
_entity_poly.entity_id
_entity_poly.type
_entity_poly.pdbx_seq_one_letter_code
_entity_poly.pdbx_strand_id
1 'polypeptide(L)'
;MTTHDQTARNAEIVQRRLNGEATGALALEYGMSPTRIGQLVRRHREKAGEIPAKPRTKATKAETAIRPRLRKVELGLWECFDAAMSRRGETPREAYDRWLRASLIELFDKQLAPHAAKASKAPEPAELEQPYRGPVTVVPGVRPGQALRLPQSLLLNGARARAAQPYTPSLSGGRRGDT
;
A
#
# COMPACT_ATOMS: atom_id res chain seq x y z
N MET A 1 19.66 23.50 -36.93
CA MET A 1 18.22 23.63 -36.60
C MET A 1 18.12 24.37 -35.29
N THR A 2 17.57 25.58 -35.31
CA THR A 2 17.49 26.43 -34.12
C THR A 2 16.35 25.98 -33.20
N THR A 3 16.34 26.42 -31.94
CA THR A 3 15.24 26.15 -31.00
C THR A 3 13.91 26.72 -31.48
N HIS A 4 13.96 27.81 -32.26
CA HIS A 4 12.79 28.43 -32.88
C HIS A 4 12.21 27.54 -34.00
N ASP A 5 13.07 26.97 -34.85
CA ASP A 5 12.64 26.06 -35.94
C ASP A 5 11.97 24.79 -35.38
N GLN A 6 12.49 24.27 -34.26
CA GLN A 6 11.89 23.12 -33.58
C GLN A 6 10.52 23.44 -33.00
N THR A 7 10.32 24.66 -32.50
CA THR A 7 9.04 25.08 -31.92
C THR A 7 7.98 25.26 -33.00
N ALA A 8 8.34 25.87 -34.13
CA ALA A 8 7.46 26.02 -35.30
C ALA A 8 7.04 24.65 -35.86
N ARG A 9 8.02 23.75 -36.06
CA ARG A 9 7.77 22.36 -36.51
C ARG A 9 6.84 21.61 -35.56
N ASN A 10 7.02 21.74 -34.25
CA ASN A 10 6.13 21.09 -33.27
C ASN A 10 4.70 21.65 -33.32
N ALA A 11 4.54 22.96 -33.56
CA ALA A 11 3.22 23.58 -33.69
C ALA A 11 2.48 23.07 -34.94
N GLU A 12 3.18 22.94 -36.06
CA GLU A 12 2.63 22.38 -37.31
C GLU A 12 2.15 20.94 -37.13
N ILE A 13 2.97 20.08 -36.51
CA ILE A 13 2.60 18.68 -36.21
C ILE A 13 1.33 18.61 -35.36
N VAL A 14 1.18 19.51 -34.38
CA VAL A 14 0.00 19.56 -33.53
C VAL A 14 -1.23 20.00 -34.33
N GLN A 15 -1.12 21.03 -35.17
CA GLN A 15 -2.23 21.51 -36.01
C GLN A 15 -2.72 20.42 -36.95
N ARG A 16 -1.82 19.77 -37.69
CA ARG A 16 -2.16 18.65 -38.59
C ARG A 16 -2.82 17.50 -37.85
N ARG A 17 -2.35 17.21 -36.62
CA ARG A 17 -2.97 16.16 -35.80
C ARG A 17 -4.36 16.54 -35.29
N LEU A 18 -4.62 17.82 -34.97
CA LEU A 18 -5.94 18.32 -34.60
C LEU A 18 -6.90 18.34 -35.80
N ASN A 19 -6.39 18.57 -37.01
CA ASN A 19 -7.14 18.50 -38.27
C ASN A 19 -7.52 17.07 -38.71
N GLY A 20 -7.15 16.06 -37.92
CA GLY A 20 -7.59 14.67 -38.13
C GLY A 20 -6.56 13.74 -38.76
N GLU A 21 -5.35 14.21 -39.06
CA GLU A 21 -4.32 13.35 -39.66
C GLU A 21 -3.88 12.20 -38.72
N ALA A 22 -3.58 11.05 -39.31
CA ALA A 22 -3.20 9.86 -38.59
C ALA A 22 -1.82 10.02 -37.91
N THR A 23 -1.71 9.59 -36.65
CA THR A 23 -0.45 9.70 -35.89
C THR A 23 0.69 8.91 -36.52
N GLY A 24 0.39 7.76 -37.16
CA GLY A 24 1.40 6.96 -37.86
C GLY A 24 1.97 7.66 -39.10
N ALA A 25 1.15 8.37 -39.88
CA ALA A 25 1.60 9.11 -41.05
C ALA A 25 2.54 10.26 -40.66
N LEU A 26 2.14 11.05 -39.66
CA LEU A 26 2.96 12.13 -39.11
C LEU A 26 4.27 11.63 -38.48
N ALA A 27 4.24 10.45 -37.85
CA ALA A 27 5.44 9.83 -37.26
C ALA A 27 6.50 9.51 -38.31
N LEU A 28 6.07 8.95 -39.46
CA LEU A 28 6.95 8.63 -40.58
C LEU A 28 7.48 9.89 -41.26
N GLU A 29 6.60 10.86 -41.56
CA GLU A 29 6.95 12.09 -42.26
C GLU A 29 7.95 12.95 -41.46
N TYR A 30 7.71 13.09 -40.16
CA TYR A 30 8.58 13.89 -39.29
C TYR A 30 9.68 13.07 -38.60
N GLY A 31 9.86 11.80 -38.94
CA GLY A 31 10.90 10.94 -38.37
C GLY A 31 10.88 10.89 -36.83
N MET A 32 9.70 10.84 -36.22
CA MET A 32 9.53 10.83 -34.77
C MET A 32 8.60 9.74 -34.30
N SER A 33 8.72 9.33 -33.03
CA SER A 33 7.87 8.29 -32.49
C SER A 33 6.39 8.75 -32.40
N PRO A 34 5.41 7.85 -32.63
CA PRO A 34 3.99 8.15 -32.40
C PRO A 34 3.71 8.65 -30.98
N THR A 35 4.45 8.13 -30.00
CA THR A 35 4.37 8.55 -28.59
C THR A 35 4.77 10.01 -28.40
N ARG A 36 5.78 10.50 -29.15
CA ARG A 36 6.22 11.89 -29.09
C ARG A 36 5.14 12.84 -29.62
N ILE A 37 4.47 12.47 -30.71
CA ILE A 37 3.34 13.25 -31.26
C ILE A 37 2.20 13.33 -30.23
N GLY A 38 1.86 12.20 -29.58
CA GLY A 38 0.87 12.18 -28.50
C GLY A 38 1.24 13.11 -27.33
N GLN A 39 2.53 13.19 -26.96
CA GLN A 39 3.00 14.13 -25.93
C GLN A 39 2.88 15.59 -26.37
N LEU A 40 3.15 15.92 -27.64
CA LEU A 40 3.02 17.28 -28.17
C LEU A 40 1.56 17.75 -28.12
N VAL A 41 0.63 16.92 -28.60
CA VAL A 41 -0.81 17.22 -28.56
C VAL A 41 -1.29 17.36 -27.12
N ARG A 42 -0.87 16.45 -26.23
CA ARG A 42 -1.25 16.52 -24.81
C ARG A 42 -0.77 17.83 -24.17
N ARG A 43 0.47 18.26 -24.42
CA ARG A 43 0.99 19.55 -23.95
C ARG A 43 0.23 20.74 -24.53
N HIS A 44 -0.19 20.67 -25.79
CA HIS A 44 -1.02 21.70 -26.40
C HIS A 44 -2.39 21.81 -25.70
N ARG A 45 -3.06 20.68 -25.46
CA ARG A 45 -4.34 20.63 -24.73
C ARG A 45 -4.23 21.07 -23.27
N GLU A 46 -3.13 20.73 -22.60
CA GLU A 46 -2.81 21.24 -21.26
C GLU A 46 -2.64 22.77 -21.26
N LYS A 47 -1.97 23.35 -22.28
CA LYS A 47 -1.85 24.81 -22.43
C LYS A 47 -3.17 25.50 -22.78
N ALA A 48 -4.02 24.84 -23.58
CA ALA A 48 -5.34 25.32 -23.94
C ALA A 48 -6.37 25.19 -22.80
N GLY A 49 -6.03 24.50 -21.70
CA GLY A 49 -6.91 24.29 -20.56
C GLY A 49 -7.93 23.16 -20.74
N GLU A 50 -7.89 22.40 -21.83
CA GLU A 50 -8.79 21.26 -22.08
C GLU A 50 -8.53 20.08 -21.14
N ILE A 51 -7.29 19.92 -20.69
CA ILE A 51 -6.86 18.83 -19.80
C ILE A 51 -6.15 19.45 -18.60
N PRO A 52 -6.45 19.03 -17.37
CA PRO A 52 -5.71 19.49 -16.20
C PRO A 52 -4.23 19.13 -16.35
N ALA A 53 -3.35 20.12 -16.18
CA ALA A 53 -1.92 19.90 -16.18
C ALA A 53 -1.59 18.89 -15.07
N LYS A 54 -1.10 17.70 -15.44
CA LYS A 54 -0.67 16.73 -14.43
C LYS A 54 0.47 17.39 -13.64
N PRO A 55 0.38 17.50 -12.30
CA PRO A 55 1.51 17.94 -11.51
C PRO A 55 2.66 17.00 -11.86
N ARG A 56 3.76 17.59 -12.32
CA ARG A 56 4.98 16.85 -12.58
C ARG A 56 5.50 16.43 -11.22
N THR A 57 5.02 15.29 -10.73
CA THR A 57 5.59 14.64 -9.56
C THR A 57 7.02 14.35 -9.93
N LYS A 58 7.93 15.24 -9.53
CA LYS A 58 9.31 14.83 -9.32
C LYS A 58 9.14 13.63 -8.40
N ALA A 59 9.47 12.44 -8.89
CA ALA A 59 9.58 11.28 -8.03
C ALA A 59 10.54 11.73 -6.94
N THR A 60 10.00 12.05 -5.76
CA THR A 60 10.78 12.16 -4.56
C THR A 60 11.51 10.83 -4.53
N LYS A 61 12.84 10.89 -4.66
CA LYS A 61 13.69 9.73 -4.39
C LYS A 61 13.11 9.16 -3.10
N ALA A 62 12.66 7.91 -3.13
CA ALA A 62 12.29 7.23 -1.90
C ALA A 62 13.57 7.22 -1.06
N GLU A 63 13.74 8.22 -0.19
CA GLU A 63 14.85 8.32 0.76
C GLU A 63 14.87 7.12 1.72
N THR A 64 13.80 6.32 1.69
CA THR A 64 13.60 5.10 2.45
C THR A 64 13.76 3.81 1.62
N ALA A 65 14.19 3.87 0.36
CA ALA A 65 14.55 2.67 -0.38
C ALA A 65 15.92 2.19 0.11
N ILE A 66 15.92 1.45 1.23
CA ILE A 66 17.10 0.77 1.78
C ILE A 66 17.63 -0.16 0.70
N ARG A 67 18.77 0.20 0.09
CA ARG A 67 19.49 -0.64 -0.88
C ARG A 67 20.67 -1.28 -0.17
N PRO A 68 20.54 -2.52 0.33
CA PRO A 68 21.65 -3.20 0.95
C PRO A 68 22.79 -3.39 -0.06
N ARG A 69 24.02 -3.25 0.41
CA ARG A 69 25.23 -3.51 -0.35
C ARG A 69 25.83 -4.83 0.10
N LEU A 70 26.22 -5.65 -0.86
CA LEU A 70 26.91 -6.92 -0.62
C LEU A 70 28.39 -6.73 -0.95
N ARG A 71 29.26 -7.14 -0.02
CA ARG A 71 30.70 -7.20 -0.23
C ARG A 71 31.29 -8.46 0.38
N LYS A 72 32.41 -8.90 -0.15
CA LYS A 72 33.21 -9.97 0.46
C LYS A 72 34.13 -9.36 1.51
N VAL A 73 34.21 -9.97 2.67
CA VAL A 73 35.01 -9.50 3.83
C VAL A 73 36.12 -10.51 4.11
N GLU A 74 37.11 -10.07 4.87
CA GLU A 74 38.18 -10.91 5.41
C GLU A 74 37.60 -12.15 6.09
N LEU A 75 38.28 -13.29 5.94
CA LEU A 75 37.82 -14.66 6.25
C LEU A 75 36.90 -15.33 5.21
N GLY A 76 36.75 -14.74 4.01
CA GLY A 76 36.02 -15.36 2.90
C GLY A 76 34.50 -15.28 3.02
N LEU A 77 33.99 -14.65 4.08
CA LEU A 77 32.58 -14.44 4.35
C LEU A 77 32.01 -13.31 3.50
N TRP A 78 30.70 -13.38 3.25
CA TRP A 78 29.92 -12.31 2.64
C TRP A 78 29.31 -11.44 3.72
N GLU A 79 29.36 -10.13 3.52
CA GLU A 79 28.72 -9.14 4.39
C GLU A 79 27.69 -8.36 3.57
N CYS A 80 26.45 -8.36 4.08
CA CYS A 80 25.38 -7.52 3.60
C CYS A 80 25.20 -6.36 4.60
N PHE A 81 25.28 -5.13 4.12
CA PHE A 81 25.24 -3.94 4.97
C PHE A 81 24.40 -2.82 4.38
N ASP A 82 23.80 -2.03 5.23
CA ASP A 82 23.21 -0.73 4.91
C ASP A 82 23.83 0.36 5.81
N ALA A 83 23.17 1.52 5.91
CA ALA A 83 23.64 2.62 6.75
C ALA A 83 23.51 2.35 8.27
N ALA A 84 22.67 1.39 8.68
CA ALA A 84 22.31 1.16 10.08
C ALA A 84 22.79 -0.19 10.63
N MET A 85 22.95 -1.20 9.79
CA MET A 85 23.27 -2.57 10.18
C MET A 85 24.09 -3.33 9.15
N SER A 86 24.83 -4.32 9.63
CA SER A 86 25.57 -5.29 8.82
C SER A 86 25.37 -6.71 9.35
N ARG A 87 25.30 -7.69 8.44
CA ARG A 87 25.22 -9.11 8.75
C ARG A 87 26.10 -9.93 7.82
N ARG A 88 26.70 -10.98 8.37
CA ARG A 88 27.64 -11.87 7.66
C ARG A 88 27.06 -13.26 7.44
N GLY A 89 27.42 -13.88 6.33
CA GLY A 89 27.07 -15.25 5.95
C GLY A 89 28.16 -15.89 5.11
N GLU A 90 28.14 -17.21 4.98
CA GLU A 90 29.12 -17.95 4.17
C GLU A 90 28.86 -17.76 2.67
N THR A 91 27.59 -17.53 2.33
CA THR A 91 27.15 -17.23 0.96
C THR A 91 26.58 -15.81 0.85
N PRO A 92 26.58 -15.20 -0.35
CA PRO A 92 25.97 -13.87 -0.54
C PRO A 92 24.48 -13.85 -0.16
N ARG A 93 23.77 -14.94 -0.48
CA ARG A 93 22.36 -15.11 -0.15
C ARG A 93 22.13 -15.19 1.34
N GLU A 94 22.95 -15.96 2.05
CA GLU A 94 22.82 -16.09 3.50
C GLU A 94 23.10 -14.76 4.22
N ALA A 95 24.12 -14.00 3.78
CA ALA A 95 24.39 -12.68 4.31
C ALA A 95 23.20 -11.73 4.11
N TYR A 96 22.58 -11.76 2.92
CA TYR A 96 21.39 -10.98 2.60
C TYR A 96 20.17 -11.42 3.43
N ASP A 97 19.90 -12.72 3.55
CA ASP A 97 18.74 -13.23 4.29
C ASP A 97 18.86 -12.90 5.80
N ARG A 98 20.06 -12.98 6.36
CA ARG A 98 20.34 -12.57 7.75
C ARG A 98 20.15 -11.07 7.94
N TRP A 99 20.62 -10.25 7.00
CA TRP A 99 20.40 -8.80 7.00
C TRP A 99 18.91 -8.46 6.87
N LEU A 100 18.19 -9.09 5.94
CA LEU A 100 16.77 -8.86 5.71
C LEU A 100 15.95 -9.20 6.95
N ARG A 101 16.18 -10.35 7.58
CA ARG A 101 15.51 -10.73 8.83
C ARG A 101 15.75 -9.70 9.94
N ALA A 102 16.99 -9.24 10.10
CA ALA A 102 17.32 -8.22 11.10
C ALA A 102 16.64 -6.87 10.81
N SER A 103 16.61 -6.44 9.53
CA SER A 103 15.95 -5.21 9.11
C SER A 103 14.44 -5.24 9.33
N LEU A 104 13.80 -6.40 9.12
CA LEU A 104 12.38 -6.58 9.37
C LEU A 104 12.08 -6.52 10.87
N ILE A 105 12.88 -7.18 11.71
CA ILE A 105 12.72 -7.14 13.17
C ILE A 105 12.82 -5.69 13.66
N GLU A 106 13.86 -4.94 13.24
CA GLU A 106 14.02 -3.54 13.66
C GLU A 106 12.85 -2.65 13.18
N LEU A 107 12.35 -2.88 11.96
CA LEU A 107 11.19 -2.17 11.44
C LEU A 107 9.93 -2.49 12.26
N PHE A 108 9.71 -3.76 12.56
CA PHE A 108 8.59 -4.21 13.39
C PHE A 108 8.68 -3.63 14.79
N ASP A 109 9.84 -3.66 15.44
CA ASP A 109 10.03 -3.07 16.78
C ASP A 109 9.72 -1.58 16.77
N LYS A 110 10.18 -0.82 15.77
CA LYS A 110 9.88 0.61 15.64
C LYS A 110 8.40 0.89 15.39
N GLN A 111 7.72 0.04 14.61
CA GLN A 111 6.29 0.18 14.33
C GLN A 111 5.41 -0.28 15.50
N LEU A 112 5.81 -1.32 16.22
CA LEU A 112 5.07 -1.89 17.35
C LEU A 112 5.33 -1.13 18.66
N ALA A 113 6.49 -0.53 18.87
CA ALA A 113 6.80 0.28 20.05
C ALA A 113 5.73 1.33 20.40
N PRO A 114 5.19 2.15 19.46
CA PRO A 114 4.12 3.09 19.77
C PRO A 114 2.77 2.43 20.08
N HIS A 115 2.53 1.20 19.62
CA HIS A 115 1.31 0.44 19.94
C HIS A 115 1.44 -0.32 21.26
N ALA A 116 2.61 -0.87 21.57
CA ALA A 116 2.92 -1.52 22.83
C ALA A 116 2.85 -0.53 24.01
N ALA A 117 3.39 0.69 23.84
CA ALA A 117 3.28 1.76 24.83
C ALA A 117 1.82 2.23 25.06
N LYS A 118 0.96 2.13 24.04
CA LYS A 118 -0.48 2.37 24.17
C LYS A 118 -1.22 1.21 24.85
N ALA A 119 -0.78 -0.03 24.65
CA ALA A 119 -1.36 -1.21 25.28
C ALA A 119 -0.98 -1.34 26.77
N SER A 120 0.25 -0.93 27.15
CA SER A 120 0.68 -0.90 28.55
C SER A 120 0.03 0.22 29.36
N LYS A 121 -0.51 1.23 28.68
CA LYS A 121 -1.47 2.17 29.27
C LYS A 121 -2.83 1.47 29.27
N ALA A 122 -2.95 0.44 30.11
CA ALA A 122 -4.21 -0.23 30.33
C ALA A 122 -5.26 0.87 30.62
N PRO A 123 -6.39 0.92 29.88
CA PRO A 123 -7.53 1.65 30.42
C PRO A 123 -7.75 1.06 31.82
N GLU A 124 -7.83 1.93 32.82
CA GLU A 124 -8.35 1.56 34.13
C GLU A 124 -9.54 0.64 33.89
N PRO A 125 -9.60 -0.55 34.53
CA PRO A 125 -10.64 -1.52 34.21
C PRO A 125 -11.99 -0.84 34.43
N ALA A 126 -12.59 -0.39 33.33
CA ALA A 126 -13.97 0.02 33.34
C ALA A 126 -14.71 -1.21 33.83
N GLU A 127 -15.26 -1.12 35.04
CA GLU A 127 -16.12 -2.14 35.59
C GLU A 127 -17.05 -2.56 34.45
N LEU A 128 -16.99 -3.85 34.09
CA LEU A 128 -17.86 -4.40 33.06
C LEU A 128 -19.27 -3.94 33.40
N GLU A 129 -19.82 -3.00 32.60
CA GLU A 129 -21.17 -2.50 32.82
C GLU A 129 -22.07 -3.73 32.86
N GLN A 130 -22.56 -4.05 34.07
CA GLN A 130 -23.38 -5.22 34.25
C GLN A 130 -24.61 -5.03 33.35
N PRO A 131 -25.07 -6.06 32.62
CA PRO A 131 -26.26 -5.94 31.80
C PRO A 131 -27.39 -5.36 32.64
N TYR A 132 -27.95 -4.24 32.19
CA TYR A 132 -28.99 -3.49 32.92
C TYR A 132 -30.10 -4.45 33.38
N ARG A 133 -30.25 -4.62 34.71
CA ARG A 133 -31.26 -5.49 35.35
C ARG A 133 -32.49 -4.73 35.88
N GLY A 134 -32.59 -3.43 35.61
CA GLY A 134 -33.71 -2.61 36.07
C GLY A 134 -34.98 -2.81 35.24
N PRO A 135 -36.14 -2.33 35.73
CA PRO A 135 -37.38 -2.35 34.96
C PRO A 135 -37.23 -1.48 33.71
N VAL A 136 -37.42 -2.08 32.53
CA VAL A 136 -37.37 -1.37 31.24
C VAL A 136 -38.71 -0.72 30.98
N THR A 137 -38.76 0.62 30.98
CA THR A 137 -39.96 1.38 30.62
C THR A 137 -40.06 1.45 29.09
N VAL A 138 -41.04 0.76 28.51
CA VAL A 138 -41.32 0.85 27.07
C VAL A 138 -42.00 2.19 26.80
N VAL A 139 -41.33 3.09 26.08
CA VAL A 139 -41.89 4.38 25.67
C VAL A 139 -42.92 4.15 24.56
N PRO A 140 -44.19 4.57 24.74
CA PRO A 140 -45.23 4.43 23.72
C PRO A 140 -44.84 5.19 22.44
N GLY A 141 -44.96 4.55 21.28
CA GLY A 141 -44.70 5.16 19.96
C GLY A 141 -43.38 4.76 19.31
N VAL A 142 -42.50 4.03 20.00
CA VAL A 142 -41.26 3.51 19.42
C VAL A 142 -41.50 2.11 18.85
N ARG A 143 -41.30 1.93 17.55
CA ARG A 143 -41.35 0.59 16.93
C ARG A 143 -40.16 -0.24 17.45
N PRO A 144 -40.35 -1.50 17.85
CA PRO A 144 -39.24 -2.36 18.22
C PRO A 144 -38.25 -2.42 17.04
N GLY A 145 -36.98 -2.12 17.32
CA GLY A 145 -35.93 -2.20 16.31
C GLY A 145 -35.87 -3.60 15.72
N GLN A 146 -35.67 -3.70 14.40
CA GLN A 146 -35.50 -4.99 13.75
C GLN A 146 -34.24 -5.67 14.29
N ALA A 147 -34.35 -6.94 14.69
CA ALA A 147 -33.19 -7.71 15.10
C ALA A 147 -32.11 -7.68 14.01
N LEU A 148 -30.85 -7.43 14.41
CA LEU A 148 -29.72 -7.38 13.50
C LEU A 148 -29.65 -8.70 12.72
N ARG A 149 -29.89 -8.65 11.41
CA ARG A 149 -29.72 -9.78 10.50
C ARG A 149 -28.44 -9.60 9.72
N LEU A 150 -27.50 -10.52 9.93
CA LEU A 150 -26.26 -10.54 9.16
C LEU A 150 -26.57 -10.98 7.72
N PRO A 151 -25.95 -10.37 6.70
CA PRO A 151 -26.11 -10.79 5.31
C PRO A 151 -25.55 -12.19 5.10
N GLN A 152 -26.13 -12.95 4.17
CA GLN A 152 -25.77 -14.35 3.90
C GLN A 152 -24.28 -14.55 3.60
N SER A 153 -23.65 -13.58 2.92
CA SER A 153 -22.22 -13.57 2.63
C SER A 153 -21.37 -13.60 3.90
N LEU A 154 -21.76 -12.84 4.93
CA LEU A 154 -21.06 -12.75 6.20
C LEU A 154 -21.21 -14.06 6.99
N LEU A 155 -22.39 -14.68 6.96
CA LEU A 155 -22.61 -16.01 7.56
C LEU A 155 -21.74 -17.09 6.90
N LEU A 156 -21.69 -17.14 5.57
CA LEU A 156 -20.87 -18.10 4.82
C LEU A 156 -19.37 -17.88 5.04
N ASN A 157 -18.93 -16.64 5.16
CA ASN A 157 -17.54 -16.32 5.47
C ASN A 157 -17.17 -16.68 6.91
N GLY A 158 -18.07 -16.45 7.86
CA GLY A 158 -17.90 -16.86 9.25
C GLY A 158 -17.81 -18.39 9.40
N ALA A 159 -18.64 -19.14 8.69
CA ALA A 159 -18.60 -20.60 8.67
C ALA A 159 -17.28 -21.13 8.10
N ARG A 160 -16.82 -20.57 6.97
CA ARG A 160 -15.53 -20.93 6.36
C ARG A 160 -14.34 -20.57 7.26
N ALA A 161 -14.38 -19.39 7.88
CA ALA A 161 -13.35 -18.99 8.83
C ALA A 161 -13.30 -19.96 10.02
N ARG A 162 -14.44 -20.31 10.60
CA ARG A 162 -14.51 -21.28 11.70
C ARG A 162 -13.98 -22.66 11.32
N ALA A 163 -14.24 -23.13 10.09
CA ALA A 163 -13.72 -24.40 9.60
C ALA A 163 -12.19 -24.38 9.34
N ALA A 164 -11.64 -23.22 8.98
CA ALA A 164 -10.21 -23.05 8.73
C ALA A 164 -9.40 -22.79 10.02
N GLN A 165 -10.05 -22.35 11.10
CA GLN A 165 -9.39 -22.17 12.38
C GLN A 165 -9.22 -23.52 13.08
N PRO A 166 -8.00 -23.88 13.54
CA PRO A 166 -7.83 -25.05 14.40
C PRO A 166 -8.63 -24.84 15.68
N TYR A 167 -9.27 -25.91 16.17
CA TYR A 167 -9.97 -25.86 17.45
C TYR A 167 -8.96 -25.59 18.57
N THR A 168 -8.95 -24.37 19.08
CA THR A 168 -8.21 -24.00 20.28
C THR A 168 -9.14 -24.19 21.48
N PRO A 169 -8.96 -25.24 22.30
CA PRO A 169 -9.69 -25.35 23.55
C PRO A 169 -9.36 -24.12 24.40
N SER A 170 -10.38 -23.47 24.94
CA SER A 170 -10.18 -22.33 25.84
C SER A 170 -9.43 -22.80 27.08
N LEU A 171 -8.29 -22.16 27.39
CA LEU A 171 -7.53 -22.41 28.61
C LEU A 171 -8.32 -22.03 29.89
N SER A 172 -9.39 -21.24 29.74
CA SER A 172 -10.43 -21.08 30.76
C SER A 172 -11.32 -22.33 30.77
N GLY A 173 -10.85 -23.38 31.45
CA GLY A 173 -11.56 -24.65 31.54
C GLY A 173 -13.00 -24.48 32.02
N GLY A 174 -13.93 -25.01 31.25
CA GLY A 174 -15.30 -25.28 31.67
C GLY A 174 -15.64 -26.71 31.29
N ARG A 175 -15.34 -27.67 32.17
CA ARG A 175 -15.97 -28.99 32.11
C ARG A 175 -17.48 -28.76 32.16
N ARG A 176 -18.20 -29.04 31.07
CA ARG A 176 -19.61 -29.38 31.20
C ARG A 176 -19.64 -30.84 31.62
N GLY A 177 -20.17 -31.07 32.83
CA GLY A 177 -20.41 -32.40 33.33
C GLY A 177 -21.40 -33.12 32.42
N ASP A 178 -21.07 -34.38 32.13
CA ASP A 178 -22.04 -35.38 31.75
C ASP A 178 -22.89 -35.74 32.97
N THR A 179 -24.19 -35.46 32.89
CA THR A 179 -25.30 -36.28 33.42
C THR A 179 -26.52 -36.01 32.57
#